data_AF-A0A7S4D238-F1
#
_entry.id   AF-A0A7S4D238-F1
#
_cell.length_a   1.000
_cell.length_b   1.000
_cell.length_c   1.000
_cell.angle_alpha   90.00
_cell.angle_beta   90.00
_cell.angle_gamma   90.00
#
_symmetry.space_group_name_H-M   'P 1'
#
loop_
_entity.id
_entity.type
_entity.pdbx_description
1 polymer ?
#
loop_
_entity_poly.entity_id
_entity_poly.type
_entity_poly.pdbx_seq_one_letter_code
_entity_poly.pdbx_strand_id
1 'polypeptide(L)'
;YKSSLSEDLLPTSQEKKYVIANLTTIAKENKEFHLEVVSAIIVRLTDTTDDNKLDIWCLIDNICKRVGGRYRNAFAERLLMLVAYEMPRADSKMRERFGKLIETWRKVFPDCMQEVYARFSEPQLKHGIDAPRSKRVRV
;
A
#
# COMPACT_ATOMS: atom_id res chain seq x y z
N TYR A 1 -29.17 -0.77 -19.56
CA TYR A 1 -28.98 -2.23 -19.55
C TYR A 1 -27.57 -2.71 -19.92
N LYS A 2 -26.78 -2.03 -20.77
CA LYS A 2 -25.39 -2.46 -21.09
C LYS A 2 -24.29 -2.03 -20.11
N SER A 3 -24.61 -1.25 -19.06
CA SER A 3 -23.61 -0.76 -18.09
C SER A 3 -23.47 -1.62 -16.82
N SER A 4 -24.37 -2.59 -16.58
CA SER A 4 -24.40 -3.38 -15.33
C SER A 4 -23.38 -4.53 -15.33
N LEU A 5 -23.20 -5.20 -16.47
CA LEU A 5 -22.36 -6.40 -16.56
C LEU A 5 -20.87 -6.12 -16.30
N SER A 6 -20.37 -4.94 -16.63
CA SER A 6 -18.96 -4.59 -16.36
C SER A 6 -18.72 -4.20 -14.90
N GLU A 7 -19.73 -3.62 -14.22
CA GLU A 7 -19.65 -3.28 -12.80
C GLU A 7 -19.77 -4.53 -11.92
N ASP A 8 -20.61 -5.48 -12.32
CA ASP A 8 -20.79 -6.78 -11.63
C ASP A 8 -19.58 -7.73 -11.77
N LEU A 9 -18.68 -7.48 -12.73
CA LEU A 9 -17.44 -8.25 -12.94
C LEU A 9 -16.26 -7.70 -12.12
N LEU A 10 -16.38 -6.51 -11.53
CA LEU A 10 -15.35 -5.96 -10.65
C LEU A 10 -15.58 -6.45 -9.22
N PRO A 11 -14.56 -7.00 -8.55
CA PRO A 11 -14.73 -7.51 -7.19
C PRO A 11 -15.19 -6.39 -6.27
N THR A 12 -16.27 -6.66 -5.55
CA THR A 12 -16.87 -5.76 -4.58
C THR A 12 -15.89 -5.42 -3.46
N SER A 13 -16.16 -4.32 -2.76
CA SER A 13 -15.35 -3.94 -1.58
C SER A 13 -15.36 -5.00 -0.48
N GLN A 14 -16.40 -5.85 -0.38
CA GLN A 14 -16.46 -6.93 0.60
C GLN A 14 -15.60 -8.13 0.18
N GLU A 15 -15.64 -8.52 -1.10
CA GLU A 15 -14.82 -9.61 -1.63
C GLU A 15 -13.32 -9.28 -1.51
N LYS A 16 -12.92 -8.05 -1.84
CA LYS A 16 -11.54 -7.58 -1.67
C LYS A 16 -11.06 -7.71 -0.21
N LYS A 17 -11.91 -7.34 0.76
CA LYS A 17 -11.60 -7.50 2.19
C LYS A 17 -11.45 -8.97 2.58
N TYR A 18 -12.31 -9.85 2.06
CA TYR A 18 -12.21 -11.30 2.31
C TYR A 18 -10.90 -11.86 1.75
N VAL A 19 -10.54 -11.52 0.52
CA VAL A 19 -9.28 -11.93 -0.10
C VAL A 19 -8.08 -11.47 0.72
N ILE A 20 -8.05 -10.19 1.14
CA ILE A 20 -6.98 -9.67 1.99
C ILE A 20 -6.90 -10.43 3.32
N ALA A 21 -8.03 -10.72 3.95
CA ALA A 21 -8.07 -11.47 5.21
C ALA A 21 -7.54 -12.89 5.03
N ASN A 22 -7.96 -13.58 3.97
CA ASN A 22 -7.50 -14.94 3.66
C ASN A 22 -5.99 -14.97 3.39
N LEU A 23 -5.47 -14.06 2.55
CA LEU A 23 -4.03 -13.95 2.28
C LEU A 23 -3.23 -13.63 3.55
N THR A 24 -3.79 -12.85 4.47
CA THR A 24 -3.17 -12.59 5.78
C THR A 24 -3.10 -13.86 6.64
N THR A 25 -4.13 -14.71 6.60
CA THR A 25 -4.15 -16.01 7.29
C THR A 25 -3.10 -16.95 6.70
N ILE A 26 -3.01 -17.04 5.37
CA ILE A 26 -1.99 -17.84 4.70
C ILE A 26 -0.58 -17.36 5.08
N ALA A 27 -0.33 -16.05 5.08
CA ALA A 27 0.95 -15.51 5.55
C ALA A 27 1.25 -15.86 7.02
N LYS A 28 0.21 -15.88 7.87
CA LYS A 28 0.36 -16.29 9.28
C LYS A 28 0.75 -17.76 9.43
N GLU A 29 0.27 -18.62 8.55
CA GLU A 29 0.56 -20.06 8.54
C GLU A 29 1.95 -20.36 7.93
N ASN A 30 2.45 -19.49 7.05
CA ASN A 30 3.67 -19.71 6.27
C ASN A 30 4.83 -18.77 6.67
N LYS A 31 5.00 -18.51 7.98
CA LYS A 31 6.03 -17.58 8.51
C LYS A 31 7.46 -17.98 8.19
N GLU A 32 7.74 -19.27 7.97
CA GLU A 32 9.07 -19.73 7.61
C GLU A 32 9.48 -19.19 6.22
N PHE A 33 8.53 -19.09 5.29
CA PHE A 33 8.71 -18.58 3.92
C PHE A 33 8.45 -17.08 3.78
N HIS A 34 8.69 -16.31 4.85
CA HIS A 34 8.36 -14.90 4.89
C HIS A 34 9.07 -14.08 3.80
N LEU A 35 10.31 -14.42 3.43
CA LEU A 35 11.07 -13.69 2.42
C LEU A 35 10.47 -13.87 1.02
N GLU A 36 10.10 -15.10 0.68
CA GLU A 36 9.47 -15.46 -0.59
C GLU A 36 8.10 -14.80 -0.72
N VAL A 37 7.30 -14.83 0.36
CA VAL A 37 5.99 -14.17 0.39
C VAL A 37 6.12 -12.65 0.26
N VAL A 38 7.07 -12.03 0.97
CA VAL A 38 7.34 -10.58 0.85
C VAL A 38 7.76 -10.24 -0.57
N SER A 39 8.67 -11.02 -1.16
CA SER A 39 9.13 -10.83 -2.54
C SER A 39 7.96 -10.91 -3.53
N ALA A 40 7.11 -11.94 -3.43
CA ALA A 40 5.95 -12.10 -4.28
C ALA A 40 4.95 -10.93 -4.16
N ILE A 41 4.71 -10.44 -2.93
CA ILE A 41 3.85 -9.28 -2.70
C ILE A 41 4.45 -8.00 -3.32
N ILE A 42 5.77 -7.80 -3.19
CA ILE A 42 6.45 -6.63 -3.75
C ILE A 42 6.42 -6.67 -5.28
N VAL A 43 6.72 -7.81 -5.91
CA VAL A 43 6.63 -7.99 -7.37
C VAL A 43 5.20 -7.69 -7.83
N ARG A 44 4.19 -8.23 -7.12
CA ARG A 44 2.80 -7.96 -7.45
C ARG A 44 2.46 -6.46 -7.29
N LEU A 45 2.97 -5.79 -6.26
CA LEU A 45 2.76 -4.36 -6.05
C LEU A 45 3.32 -3.54 -7.23
N THR A 46 4.51 -3.88 -7.72
CA THR A 46 5.17 -3.16 -8.81
C THR A 46 4.54 -3.43 -10.18
N ASP A 47 3.99 -4.63 -10.40
CA ASP A 47 3.42 -5.05 -11.69
C ASP A 47 1.92 -4.72 -11.84
N THR A 48 1.28 -4.24 -10.79
CA THR A 48 -0.17 -4.00 -10.76
C THR A 48 -0.53 -2.58 -11.20
N THR A 49 -1.66 -2.43 -11.91
CA THR A 49 -2.24 -1.13 -12.27
C THR A 49 -2.85 -0.42 -11.05
N ASP A 50 -2.97 0.91 -11.10
CA ASP A 50 -3.24 1.75 -9.92
C ASP A 50 -4.50 1.36 -9.13
N ASP A 51 -5.55 0.85 -9.78
CA ASP A 51 -6.84 0.50 -9.14
C ASP A 51 -6.75 -0.63 -8.10
N ASN A 52 -5.77 -1.53 -8.23
CA ASN A 52 -5.59 -2.67 -7.32
C ASN A 52 -4.41 -2.50 -6.36
N LYS A 53 -3.54 -1.50 -6.57
CA LYS A 53 -2.39 -1.24 -5.69
C LYS A 53 -2.82 -0.93 -4.25
N LEU A 54 -3.96 -0.26 -4.07
CA LEU A 54 -4.50 0.04 -2.74
C LEU A 54 -4.79 -1.22 -1.93
N ASP A 55 -5.31 -2.26 -2.57
CA ASP A 55 -5.64 -3.51 -1.91
C ASP A 55 -4.36 -4.25 -1.48
N ILE A 56 -3.30 -4.17 -2.31
CA ILE A 56 -1.98 -4.74 -1.99
C ILE A 56 -1.33 -3.99 -0.81
N TRP A 57 -1.39 -2.66 -0.79
CA TRP A 57 -0.94 -1.87 0.36
C TRP A 57 -1.72 -2.22 1.65
N CYS A 58 -3.03 -2.47 1.54
CA CYS A 58 -3.84 -2.93 2.67
C CYS A 58 -3.46 -4.34 3.13
N LEU A 59 -3.06 -5.22 2.21
CA LEU A 59 -2.53 -6.55 2.55
C LEU A 59 -1.21 -6.45 3.32
N ILE A 60 -0.26 -5.63 2.83
CA ILE A 60 1.02 -5.38 3.51
C ILE A 60 0.76 -4.88 4.93
N ASP A 61 -0.12 -3.88 5.08
CA ASP A 61 -0.51 -3.33 6.38
C ASP A 61 -1.05 -4.41 7.33
N ASN A 62 -1.98 -5.23 6.86
CA ASN A 62 -2.57 -6.28 7.67
C ASN A 62 -1.55 -7.35 8.08
N ILE A 63 -0.63 -7.75 7.20
CA ILE A 63 0.44 -8.69 7.54
C ILE A 63 1.36 -8.08 8.61
N CYS A 64 1.79 -6.83 8.44
CA CYS A 64 2.67 -6.13 9.38
C CYS A 64 2.03 -5.93 10.77
N LYS A 65 0.72 -5.68 10.81
CA LYS A 65 -0.07 -5.52 12.04
C LYS A 65 -0.35 -6.84 12.74
N ARG A 66 -0.88 -7.82 12.01
CA ARG A 66 -1.51 -9.02 12.59
C ARG A 66 -0.56 -10.21 12.66
N VAL A 67 0.42 -10.28 11.76
CA VAL A 67 1.42 -11.37 11.73
C VAL A 67 2.73 -10.87 12.33
N GLY A 68 3.23 -9.73 11.86
CA GLY A 68 4.44 -9.09 12.36
C GLY A 68 5.68 -9.98 12.32
N GLY A 69 6.58 -9.80 13.29
CA GLY A 69 7.80 -10.62 13.44
C GLY A 69 8.68 -10.55 12.19
N ARG A 70 9.02 -11.73 11.63
CA ARG A 70 9.89 -11.85 10.44
C ARG A 70 9.37 -11.08 9.23
N TYR A 71 8.05 -11.01 9.03
CA TYR A 71 7.47 -10.18 7.97
C TYR A 71 7.73 -8.69 8.17
N ARG A 72 7.65 -8.21 9.41
CA ARG A 72 7.90 -6.81 9.73
C ARG A 72 9.34 -6.44 9.36
N ASN A 73 10.31 -7.25 9.76
CA ASN A 73 11.71 -7.00 9.45
C ASN A 73 11.97 -6.99 7.94
N ALA A 74 11.45 -7.99 7.22
CA ALA A 74 11.62 -8.09 5.77
C ALA A 74 10.97 -6.90 5.02
N PHE A 75 9.77 -6.46 5.43
CA PHE A 75 9.15 -5.29 4.83
C PHE A 75 9.90 -4.00 5.14
N ALA A 76 10.40 -3.81 6.37
CA ALA A 76 11.09 -2.59 6.79
C ALA A 76 12.27 -2.22 5.86
N GLU A 77 13.03 -3.22 5.40
CA GLU A 77 14.16 -3.03 4.48
C GLU A 77 13.78 -2.50 3.09
N ARG A 78 12.51 -2.60 2.70
CA ARG A 78 12.01 -2.19 1.38
C ARG A 78 10.96 -1.09 1.47
N LEU A 79 10.36 -0.89 2.65
CA LEU A 79 9.18 -0.06 2.83
C LEU A 79 9.40 1.39 2.42
N LEU A 80 10.52 1.98 2.84
CA LEU A 80 10.87 3.37 2.49
C LEU A 80 10.96 3.55 0.97
N MET A 81 11.65 2.64 0.29
CA MET A 81 11.81 2.69 -1.17
C MET A 81 10.46 2.56 -1.89
N LEU A 82 9.61 1.62 -1.44
CA LEU A 82 8.29 1.40 -2.03
C LEU A 82 7.37 2.61 -1.83
N VAL A 83 7.33 3.17 -0.60
CA VAL A 83 6.57 4.40 -0.32
C VAL A 83 7.11 5.55 -1.16
N ALA A 84 8.44 5.70 -1.25
CA ALA A 84 9.04 6.78 -2.01
C ALA A 84 8.79 6.66 -3.52
N TYR A 85 8.64 5.44 -4.03
CA TYR A 85 8.30 5.19 -5.43
C TYR A 85 6.82 5.45 -5.70
N GLU A 86 5.91 4.99 -4.85
CA GLU A 86 4.47 5.10 -5.11
C GLU A 86 3.87 6.47 -4.74
N MET A 87 4.32 7.12 -3.66
CA MET A 87 3.75 8.38 -3.17
C MET A 87 3.68 9.52 -4.20
N PRO A 88 4.72 9.78 -5.02
CA PRO A 88 4.64 10.82 -6.06
C PRO A 88 3.65 10.51 -7.17
N ARG A 89 3.36 9.21 -7.40
CA ARG A 89 2.47 8.70 -8.46
C ARG A 89 1.03 8.51 -7.97
N ALA A 90 0.83 8.45 -6.66
CA ALA A 90 -0.46 8.27 -6.03
C ALA A 90 -1.47 9.35 -6.43
N ASP A 91 -2.71 8.93 -6.71
CA ASP A 91 -3.83 9.86 -6.86
C ASP A 91 -4.32 10.36 -5.49
N SER A 92 -5.41 11.13 -5.48
CA SER A 92 -6.05 11.65 -4.27
C SER A 92 -6.37 10.54 -3.25
N LYS A 93 -7.02 9.48 -3.73
CA LYS A 93 -7.52 8.36 -2.92
C LYS A 93 -6.36 7.57 -2.32
N MET A 94 -5.31 7.34 -3.11
CA MET A 94 -4.11 6.64 -2.68
C MET A 94 -3.27 7.45 -1.70
N ARG A 95 -3.16 8.77 -1.86
CA ARG A 95 -2.51 9.64 -0.87
C ARG A 95 -3.24 9.64 0.47
N GLU A 96 -4.57 9.75 0.47
CA GLU A 96 -5.36 9.67 1.70
C GLU A 96 -5.15 8.32 2.39
N ARG A 97 -5.11 7.24 1.61
CA ARG A 97 -4.86 5.91 2.15
C ARG A 97 -3.44 5.77 2.72
N PHE A 98 -2.43 6.29 2.01
CA PHE A 98 -1.06 6.33 2.50
C PHE A 98 -0.94 7.12 3.80
N GLY A 99 -1.61 8.27 3.93
CA GLY A 99 -1.64 9.02 5.19
C GLY A 99 -2.07 8.16 6.37
N LYS A 100 -3.18 7.43 6.22
CA LYS A 100 -3.71 6.48 7.23
C LYS A 100 -2.74 5.32 7.51
N LEU A 101 -2.08 4.80 6.48
CA LEU A 101 -1.09 3.73 6.61
C LEU A 101 0.15 4.21 7.36
N ILE A 102 0.70 5.37 7.00
CA ILE A 102 1.89 5.97 7.61
C ILE A 102 1.63 6.31 9.07
N GLU A 103 0.46 6.87 9.41
CA GLU A 103 0.06 7.09 10.79
C GLU A 103 0.04 5.78 11.59
N THR A 104 -0.47 4.71 10.99
CA THR A 104 -0.45 3.42 11.66
C THR A 104 0.98 2.89 11.81
N TRP A 105 1.77 2.98 10.74
CA TRP A 105 3.13 2.47 10.68
C TRP A 105 4.09 3.25 11.55
N ARG A 106 3.74 4.44 12.02
CA ARG A 106 4.53 5.16 13.02
C ARG A 106 4.74 4.33 14.29
N LYS A 107 3.78 3.48 14.65
CA LYS A 107 3.87 2.56 15.79
C LYS A 107 4.56 1.24 15.45
N VAL A 108 4.60 0.88 14.16
CA VAL A 108 5.08 -0.43 13.68
C VAL A 108 6.53 -0.36 13.19
N PHE A 109 6.91 0.78 12.60
CA PHE A 109 8.17 1.08 11.93
C PHE A 109 8.62 2.52 12.23
N PRO A 110 8.92 2.87 13.50
CA PRO A 110 9.16 4.25 13.90
C PRO A 110 10.29 4.90 13.08
N ASP A 111 11.42 4.21 12.92
CA ASP A 111 12.59 4.73 12.20
C ASP A 111 12.30 4.93 10.70
N CYS A 112 11.64 3.94 10.07
CA CYS A 112 11.26 4.04 8.67
C CYS A 112 10.27 5.18 8.44
N MET A 113 9.32 5.38 9.35
CA MET A 113 8.34 6.46 9.20
C MET A 113 8.96 7.83 9.45
N GLN A 114 9.93 7.95 10.35
CA GLN A 114 10.68 9.19 10.53
C GLN A 114 11.34 9.64 9.23
N GLU A 115 11.96 8.72 8.50
CA GLU A 115 12.55 9.00 7.19
C GLU A 115 11.50 9.36 6.13
N VAL A 116 10.34 8.70 6.14
CA VAL A 116 9.20 9.07 5.28
C VAL A 116 8.74 10.50 5.55
N TYR A 117 8.60 10.92 6.82
CA TYR A 117 8.23 12.29 7.19
C TYR A 117 9.31 13.32 6.84
N ALA A 118 10.59 12.94 6.89
CA ALA A 118 11.69 13.81 6.45
C ALA A 118 11.66 14.03 4.94
N ARG A 119 11.26 13.01 4.17
CA ARG A 119 11.27 13.02 2.71
C ARG A 119 10.00 13.60 2.08
N PHE A 120 8.86 13.44 2.72
CA PHE A 120 7.56 13.88 2.20
C PHE A 120 6.97 14.97 3.10
N SER A 121 6.58 16.08 2.47
CA SER A 121 5.91 17.17 3.17
C SER A 121 4.55 16.72 3.73
N GLU A 122 4.12 17.29 4.87
CA GLU A 122 2.80 16.97 5.46
C GLU A 122 1.63 17.07 4.47
N PRO A 123 1.57 18.05 3.54
CA PRO A 123 0.51 18.11 2.54
C PRO A 123 0.47 16.87 1.63
N GLN A 124 1.62 16.31 1.25
CA GLN A 124 1.68 15.08 0.45
C GLN A 124 1.18 13.86 1.22
N LEU A 125 1.27 13.89 2.55
CA LEU A 125 0.86 12.83 3.47
C LEU A 125 -0.60 12.95 3.92
N LYS A 126 -1.15 14.17 3.95
CA LYS A 126 -2.49 14.48 4.51
C LYS A 126 -3.53 14.86 3.45
N HIS A 127 -3.13 15.44 2.30
CA HIS A 127 -4.06 15.98 1.32
C HIS A 127 -4.27 15.06 0.11
N GLY A 128 -5.45 14.42 0.08
CA GLY A 128 -6.08 13.96 -1.16
C GLY A 128 -6.78 15.08 -1.93
N ILE A 129 -6.81 16.32 -1.45
CA ILE A 129 -7.53 17.42 -2.11
C ILE A 129 -6.56 18.60 -2.19
N ASP A 130 -6.26 19.04 -3.42
CA ASP A 130 -5.46 20.23 -3.79
C ASP A 130 -3.92 20.14 -3.80
N ALA A 131 -3.37 19.22 -4.60
CA ALA A 131 -2.08 19.49 -5.24
C ALA A 131 -2.32 19.91 -6.70
N PRO A 132 -2.00 21.15 -7.12
CA PRO A 132 -2.05 21.52 -8.52
C PRO A 132 -1.06 20.63 -9.27
N ARG A 133 -1.57 19.87 -10.25
CA ARG A 133 -0.70 19.14 -11.19
C ARG A 133 0.24 20.17 -11.80
N SER A 134 1.53 20.08 -11.46
CA SER A 134 2.57 20.84 -12.14
C SER A 134 2.44 20.57 -13.62
N LYS A 135 1.93 21.57 -14.36
CA LYS A 135 1.95 21.54 -15.82
C LYS A 135 3.41 21.49 -16.21
N ARG A 136 3.86 20.38 -16.80
CA ARG A 136 5.09 20.37 -17.57
C ARG A 136 4.98 21.49 -18.60
N VAL A 137 5.68 22.59 -18.36
CA VAL A 137 6.00 23.56 -19.41
C VAL A 137 6.91 22.81 -20.38
N ARG A 138 6.36 22.40 -21.51
CA ARG A 138 7.21 22.12 -22.68
C ARG A 138 7.59 23.48 -23.23
N VAL A 139 8.88 23.78 -23.14
CA VAL A 139 9.55 24.86 -23.87
C VAL A 139 9.49 24.54 -25.35
#